data_AF-A0A2E0NR41-F1
#
_entry.id   AF-A0A2E0NR41-F1
#
_cell.length_a   1.000
_cell.length_b   1.000
_cell.length_c   1.000
_cell.angle_alpha   90.00
_cell.angle_beta   90.00
_cell.angle_gamma   90.00
#
_symmetry.space_group_name_H-M   'P 1'
#
loop_
_entity.id
_entity.type
_entity.pdbx_description
1 polymer ?
#
loop_
_entity_poly.entity_id
_entity_poly.type
_entity_poly.pdbx_seq_one_letter_code
_entity_poly.pdbx_strand_id
1 'polypeptide(L)'
;PELSFYIHRSLSILVLLANAWLFVSVVKEQLEKFFIRVILWLIGGEVALGIAMFYFDFPFATQPLHLVVATLLFGVQLYWILRIKLHNYDLSF
;
A
#
# COMPACT_ATOMS: atom_id res chain seq x y z
N PRO A 1 5.23 24.67 -0.75
CA PRO A 1 5.29 23.30 -1.30
C PRO A 1 5.48 23.32 -2.81
N GLU A 2 6.39 22.49 -3.31
CA GLU A 2 6.70 22.33 -4.73
C GLU A 2 5.61 21.56 -5.48
N LEU A 3 5.57 21.67 -6.81
CA LEU A 3 4.65 20.90 -7.65
C LEU A 3 4.77 19.37 -7.43
N SER A 4 6.00 18.89 -7.23
CA SER A 4 6.29 17.47 -6.96
C SER A 4 5.56 16.93 -5.73
N PHE A 5 5.36 17.76 -4.71
CA PHE A 5 4.65 17.38 -3.49
C PHE A 5 3.14 17.19 -3.74
N TYR A 6 2.53 18.04 -4.58
CA TYR A 6 1.14 17.87 -4.97
C TYR A 6 0.93 16.62 -5.83
N ILE A 7 1.87 16.33 -6.74
CA ILE A 7 1.87 15.10 -7.53
C ILE A 7 2.01 13.87 -6.62
N HIS A 8 2.92 13.91 -5.65
CA HIS A 8 3.07 12.81 -4.69
C HIS A 8 1.76 12.55 -3.91
N ARG A 9 1.10 13.60 -3.41
CA ARG A 9 -0.18 13.47 -2.69
C ARG A 9 -1.28 12.90 -3.58
N SER A 10 -1.40 13.34 -4.83
CA SER A 10 -2.41 12.81 -5.75
C SER A 10 -2.16 11.34 -6.08
N LEU A 11 -0.89 10.93 -6.24
CA LEU A 11 -0.51 9.53 -6.39
C LEU A 11 -0.87 8.70 -5.14
N SER A 12 -0.60 9.20 -3.92
CA SER A 12 -0.96 8.49 -2.69
C SER A 12 -2.48 8.29 -2.54
N ILE A 13 -3.28 9.30 -2.92
CA ILE A 13 -4.75 9.18 -2.95
C ILE A 13 -5.18 8.13 -3.98
N LEU A 14 -4.59 8.16 -5.17
CA LEU A 14 -4.87 7.18 -6.22
C LEU A 14 -4.56 5.75 -5.77
N VAL A 15 -3.41 5.54 -5.11
CA VAL A 15 -3.02 4.23 -4.56
C VAL A 15 -4.02 3.76 -3.50
N LEU A 16 -4.45 4.64 -2.59
CA LEU A 16 -5.45 4.32 -1.56
C LEU A 16 -6.79 3.93 -2.20
N LEU A 17 -7.30 4.73 -3.14
CA LEU A 17 -8.57 4.46 -3.82
C LEU A 17 -8.51 3.18 -4.66
N ALA A 18 -7.41 2.93 -5.37
CA ALA A 18 -7.22 1.71 -6.14
C ALA A 18 -7.23 0.46 -5.23
N ASN A 19 -6.57 0.52 -4.07
CA ASN A 19 -6.57 -0.60 -3.13
C ASN A 19 -7.90 -0.76 -2.38
N ALA A 20 -8.62 0.33 -2.11
CA ALA A 20 -9.98 0.26 -1.58
C ALA A 20 -10.93 -0.40 -2.60
N TRP A 21 -10.79 -0.08 -3.89
CA TRP A 21 -11.54 -0.74 -4.96
C TRP A 21 -11.17 -2.23 -5.07
N LEU A 22 -9.88 -2.58 -5.02
CA LEU A 22 -9.43 -3.98 -4.99
C LEU A 22 -10.00 -4.74 -3.78
N PHE A 23 -10.08 -4.12 -2.61
CA PHE A 23 -10.71 -4.71 -1.44
C PHE A 23 -12.18 -5.05 -1.67
N VAL A 24 -12.94 -4.16 -2.30
CA VAL A 24 -14.34 -4.45 -2.68
C VAL A 24 -14.40 -5.64 -3.64
N SER A 25 -13.51 -5.71 -4.63
CA SER A 25 -13.43 -6.85 -5.56
C SER A 25 -13.10 -8.16 -4.85
N VAL A 26 -12.12 -8.19 -3.95
CA VAL A 26 -11.77 -9.36 -3.14
C VAL A 26 -12.96 -9.84 -2.29
N VAL A 27 -13.70 -8.91 -1.70
CA VAL A 27 -14.87 -9.26 -0.88
C VAL A 27 -16.00 -9.84 -1.74
N LYS A 28 -16.25 -9.28 -2.93
CA LYS A 28 -17.27 -9.76 -3.87
C LYS A 28 -16.95 -11.16 -4.40
N GLU A 29 -15.70 -11.40 -4.77
CA GLU A 29 -15.22 -12.67 -5.32
C GLU A 29 -14.91 -13.72 -4.23
N GLN A 30 -15.15 -13.41 -2.95
CA GLN A 30 -14.88 -14.28 -1.80
C GLN A 30 -13.42 -14.80 -1.71
N LEU A 31 -12.48 -14.04 -2.25
CA LEU A 31 -11.05 -14.37 -2.21
C LEU A 31 -10.46 -14.21 -0.80
N GLU A 32 -9.29 -14.80 -0.55
CA GLU A 32 -8.57 -14.67 0.71
C GLU A 32 -8.26 -13.19 1.01
N LYS A 33 -8.75 -12.70 2.16
CA LYS A 33 -8.71 -11.27 2.53
C LYS A 33 -7.44 -10.85 3.28
N PHE A 34 -6.55 -11.78 3.60
CA PHE A 34 -5.38 -11.52 4.44
C PHE A 34 -4.47 -10.45 3.82
N PHE A 35 -4.01 -10.68 2.59
CA PHE A 35 -3.07 -9.78 1.92
C PHE A 35 -3.65 -8.39 1.69
N ILE A 36 -4.90 -8.28 1.21
CA ILE A 36 -5.50 -6.96 0.97
C ILE A 36 -5.69 -6.17 2.26
N ARG A 37 -5.98 -6.84 3.39
CA ARG A 37 -6.06 -6.16 4.70
C ARG A 37 -4.68 -5.65 5.13
N VAL A 38 -3.63 -6.45 4.98
CA VAL A 38 -2.25 -6.03 5.28
C VAL A 38 -1.85 -4.85 4.39
N ILE A 39 -2.17 -4.90 3.09
CA ILE A 39 -1.89 -3.82 2.13
C ILE A 39 -2.59 -2.52 2.55
N LEU A 40 -3.88 -2.57 2.91
CA LEU A 40 -4.62 -1.39 3.37
C LEU A 40 -4.04 -0.81 4.67
N TRP A 41 -3.62 -1.67 5.61
CA TRP A 41 -2.93 -1.22 6.82
C TRP A 41 -1.61 -0.51 6.54
N LEU A 42 -0.79 -1.07 5.63
CA LEU A 42 0.47 -0.47 5.23
C LEU A 42 0.27 0.87 4.50
N ILE A 43 -0.73 0.97 3.61
CA ILE A 43 -1.08 2.25 2.96
C ILE A 43 -1.52 3.29 3.99
N GLY A 44 -2.34 2.89 4.97
CA GLY A 44 -2.76 3.78 6.05
C GLY A 44 -1.58 4.31 6.85
N GLY A 45 -0.63 3.45 7.20
CA GLY A 45 0.62 3.84 7.85
C GLY A 45 1.47 4.78 7.01
N GLU A 46 1.60 4.51 5.71
CA GLU A 46 2.39 5.34 4.80
C GLU A 46 1.80 6.75 4.63
N VAL A 47 0.49 6.84 4.45
CA VAL A 47 -0.22 8.12 4.38
C VAL A 47 -0.08 8.88 5.70
N ALA A 48 -0.16 8.20 6.85
CA ALA A 48 0.03 8.82 8.16
C ALA A 48 1.46 9.36 8.33
N LEU A 49 2.49 8.61 7.91
CA LEU A 49 3.88 9.08 7.90
C LEU A 49 4.08 10.27 6.96
N GLY A 50 3.46 10.26 5.78
CA GLY A 50 3.50 11.37 4.83
C GLY A 50 2.85 12.65 5.37
N ILE A 51 1.69 12.51 6.03
CA ILE A 51 1.03 13.60 6.75
C ILE A 51 1.93 14.10 7.89
N ALA A 52 2.52 13.19 8.66
CA ALA A 52 3.36 13.55 9.79
C ALA A 52 4.58 14.36 9.36
N MET A 53 5.24 13.98 8.26
CA MET A 53 6.34 14.74 7.68
C MET A 53 5.96 16.19 7.34
N PHE A 54 4.75 16.41 6.84
CA PHE A 54 4.30 17.74 6.44
C PHE A 54 3.84 18.61 7.61
N TYR A 55 3.20 18.04 8.63
CA TYR A 55 2.59 18.80 9.73
C TYR A 55 3.42 18.88 11.02
N PHE A 56 4.38 17.98 11.25
CA PHE A 56 5.22 17.97 12.45
C PHE A 56 6.67 18.40 12.17
N ASP A 57 6.88 19.31 11.22
CA ASP A 57 8.21 19.84 10.88
C ASP A 57 9.25 18.75 10.57
N PHE A 58 8.81 17.70 9.88
CA PHE A 58 9.66 16.60 9.43
C PHE A 58 10.43 15.89 10.57
N PRO A 59 9.74 15.18 11.48
CA PRO A 59 10.38 14.55 12.62
C PRO A 59 11.49 13.56 12.23
N PHE A 60 12.49 13.41 13.09
CA PHE A 60 13.55 12.43 12.87
C PHE A 60 12.97 11.03 12.67
N ALA A 61 13.51 10.30 11.68
CA ALA A 61 13.10 8.97 11.24
C ALA A 61 11.79 8.86 10.42
N THR A 62 10.91 9.88 10.32
CA THR A 62 9.66 9.72 9.54
C THR A 62 9.92 9.44 8.06
N GLN A 63 10.95 10.02 7.46
CA GLN A 63 11.32 9.76 6.06
C GLN A 63 11.92 8.35 5.83
N PRO A 64 12.92 7.90 6.61
CA PRO A 64 13.38 6.51 6.52
C PRO A 64 12.25 5.50 6.77
N LEU A 65 11.39 5.73 7.74
CA LEU A 65 10.25 4.85 8.03
C LEU A 65 9.26 4.80 6.88
N HIS A 66 8.93 5.96 6.29
CA HIS A 66 8.07 6.03 5.11
C HIS A 66 8.65 5.18 3.97
N LEU A 67 9.93 5.34 3.63
CA LEU A 67 10.55 4.54 2.57
C LEU A 67 10.57 3.03 2.87
N VAL A 68 10.79 2.62 4.12
CA VAL A 68 10.73 1.21 4.53
C VAL A 68 9.31 0.67 4.38
N VAL A 69 8.30 1.42 4.84
CA VAL A 69 6.89 1.02 4.72
C VAL A 69 6.45 0.97 3.26
N ALA A 70 6.82 1.93 2.41
CA ALA A 70 6.62 1.86 0.95
C ALA A 70 7.23 0.59 0.34
N THR A 71 8.46 0.25 0.72
CA THR A 71 9.16 -0.92 0.19
C THR A 71 8.46 -2.22 0.62
N LEU A 72 8.03 -2.30 1.87
CA LEU A 72 7.25 -3.44 2.38
C LEU A 72 5.89 -3.53 1.68
N LEU A 73 5.21 -2.41 1.50
CA LEU A 73 3.94 -2.33 0.77
C LEU A 73 4.08 -2.88 -0.65
N PHE A 74 5.11 -2.44 -1.38
CA PHE A 74 5.41 -2.94 -2.72
C PHE A 74 5.71 -4.44 -2.70
N GLY A 75 6.52 -4.91 -1.76
CA GLY A 75 6.87 -6.33 -1.61
C GLY A 75 5.65 -7.22 -1.34
N VAL A 76 4.75 -6.80 -0.44
CA VAL A 76 3.52 -7.54 -0.13
C VAL A 76 2.56 -7.55 -1.33
N GLN A 77 2.41 -6.42 -2.05
CA GLN A 77 1.59 -6.38 -3.27
C GLN A 77 2.14 -7.31 -4.35
N LEU A 78 3.46 -7.28 -4.59
CA LEU A 78 4.11 -8.16 -5.56
C LEU A 78 3.95 -9.64 -5.17
N TYR A 79 4.20 -9.98 -3.90
CA TYR A 79 4.04 -11.34 -3.40
C TYR A 79 2.59 -11.83 -3.57
N TRP A 80 1.60 -11.00 -3.26
CA TRP A 80 0.20 -11.38 -3.41
C TRP A 80 -0.19 -11.62 -4.87
N ILE A 81 0.28 -10.77 -5.80
CA ILE A 81 0.11 -10.99 -7.26
C ILE A 81 0.74 -12.31 -7.69
N LEU A 82 1.97 -12.59 -7.24
CA LEU A 82 2.65 -13.86 -7.54
C LEU A 82 1.87 -15.04 -6.99
N ARG A 83 1.36 -14.95 -5.76
CA ARG A 83 0.57 -16.01 -5.13
C ARG A 83 -0.73 -16.30 -5.88
N ILE A 84 -1.45 -15.26 -6.30
CA ILE A 84 -2.66 -15.43 -7.12
C ILE A 84 -2.32 -16.12 -8.45
N LYS A 85 -1.25 -15.69 -9.12
CA LYS A 85 -0.84 -16.29 -10.40
C LYS A 85 -0.35 -17.73 -10.23
N LEU A 86 0.46 -18.02 -9.21
CA LEU A 86 0.97 -19.36 -8.93
C LEU A 86 -0.14 -20.33 -8.49
N HIS A 87 -1.14 -19.86 -7.74
CA HIS A 87 -2.31 -20.67 -7.40
C HIS A 87 -3.09 -21.10 -8.65
N ASN A 88 -3.18 -20.24 -9.67
CA ASN A 88 -3.78 -20.61 -10.95
C ASN A 88 -2.97 -21.66 -11.74
N TYR A 89 -1.71 -21.94 -11.35
CA TYR A 89 -0.87 -22.98 -11.94
C TYR A 89 -0.86 -24.29 -11.14
N ASP A 90 -1.72 -24.44 -10.12
CA ASP A 90 -1.86 -25.65 -9.28
C ASP A 90 -0.53 -26.35 -8.96
N LEU A 91 0.37 -25.61 -8.32
CA LEU A 91 1.53 -26.19 -7.64
C LEU A 91 1.15 -26.40 -6.17
N SER A 92 0.19 -27.29 -5.92
CA SER A 92 -0.09 -27.80 -4.59
C SER A 92 1.12 -28.62 -4.11
N PHE A 93 1.92 -28.04 -3.22
CA PHE A 93 2.78 -28.80 -2.33
C PHE A 93 2.09 -28.90 -0.96
#